data_AF-A0A1W6WF09-F1
#
_entry.id   AF-A0A1W6WF09-F1
#
_cell.length_a   1.000
_cell.length_b   1.000
_cell.length_c   1.000
_cell.angle_alpha   90.00
_cell.angle_beta   90.00
_cell.angle_gamma   90.00
#
_symmetry.space_group_name_H-M   'P 1'
#
loop_
_entity.id
_entity.type
_entity.pdbx_description
1 polymer ?
#
loop_
_entity_poly.entity_id
_entity_poly.type
_entity_poly.pdbx_seq_one_letter_code
_entity_poly.pdbx_strand_id
1 'polypeptide(L)'
;MENLFVSHIVWSPELYREYVNAVFRKGAKAVALITASVLAAVAVCFFAEQETVPFIVCLVLSVFMFFYTPLLRNTLAKRGYKQQLLVNGGKPREVTTSFSDRIRVTSSNSGESFFDYTQITQINETKNLIILVVQQSIAVVAAKDGFTLGTTETFQQLICQKCPRVKYIYH
;
A
#
# COMPACT_ATOMS: atom_id res chain seq x y z
N MET A 1 -17.06 -27.30 -2.47
CA MET A 1 -15.79 -26.57 -2.62
C MET A 1 -15.32 -26.22 -1.23
N GLU A 2 -14.28 -26.89 -0.76
CA GLU A 2 -13.74 -26.75 0.58
C GLU A 2 -12.77 -25.56 0.60
N ASN A 3 -12.95 -24.63 1.54
CA ASN A 3 -12.03 -23.50 1.66
C ASN A 3 -10.69 -24.04 2.17
N LEU A 4 -9.57 -23.69 1.52
CA LEU A 4 -8.26 -24.16 1.96
C LEU A 4 -7.68 -23.23 3.04
N PHE A 5 -7.91 -21.93 2.90
CA PHE A 5 -7.50 -20.93 3.88
C PHE A 5 -8.55 -19.83 4.02
N VAL A 6 -8.68 -19.28 5.22
CA VAL A 6 -9.57 -18.16 5.51
C VAL A 6 -8.86 -17.20 6.44
N SER A 7 -8.76 -15.93 6.06
CA SER A 7 -8.20 -14.84 6.86
C SER A 7 -9.27 -13.79 7.11
N HIS A 8 -9.41 -13.36 8.36
CA HIS A 8 -10.30 -12.30 8.80
C HIS A 8 -9.48 -11.11 9.27
N ILE A 9 -9.84 -9.91 8.83
CA ILE A 9 -9.17 -8.66 9.21
C ILE A 9 -10.18 -7.60 9.63
N VAL A 10 -9.92 -6.99 10.78
CA VAL A 10 -10.56 -5.76 11.24
C VAL A 10 -9.60 -4.62 11.00
N TRP A 11 -9.97 -3.68 10.12
CA TRP A 11 -9.08 -2.59 9.74
C TRP A 11 -8.91 -1.58 10.88
N SER A 12 -7.70 -1.49 11.43
CA SER A 12 -7.28 -0.45 12.37
C SER A 12 -6.49 0.67 11.65
N PRO A 13 -6.33 1.86 12.26
CA PRO A 13 -5.47 2.91 11.72
C PRO A 13 -4.02 2.45 11.48
N GLU A 14 -3.49 1.59 12.35
CA GLU A 14 -2.13 1.07 12.28
C GLU A 14 -1.96 0.11 11.11
N LEU A 15 -2.88 -0.86 10.97
CA LEU A 15 -2.89 -1.81 9.86
C LEU A 15 -3.11 -1.10 8.53
N TYR A 16 -3.99 -0.09 8.48
CA TYR A 16 -4.22 0.68 7.27
C TYR A 16 -2.97 1.48 6.85
N ARG A 17 -2.25 2.06 7.82
CA ARG A 17 -0.97 2.73 7.55
C ARG A 17 0.08 1.76 7.06
N GLU A 18 0.18 0.58 7.63
CA GLU A 18 1.08 -0.48 7.20
C GLU A 18 0.78 -0.91 5.75
N TYR A 19 -0.50 -1.14 5.43
CA TYR A 19 -0.97 -1.40 4.08
C TYR A 19 -0.58 -0.30 3.09
N VAL A 20 -0.88 0.97 3.41
CA VAL A 20 -0.53 2.10 2.54
C VAL A 20 0.97 2.16 2.33
N ASN A 21 1.79 1.95 3.37
CA ASN A 21 3.25 2.01 3.27
C ASN A 21 3.82 0.92 2.34
N ALA A 22 3.23 -0.27 2.34
CA ALA A 22 3.67 -1.39 1.51
C ALA A 22 3.26 -1.21 0.03
N VAL A 23 2.07 -0.67 -0.21
CA VAL A 23 1.54 -0.44 -1.57
C VAL A 23 2.04 0.89 -2.16
N PHE A 24 2.48 1.84 -1.33
CA PHE A 24 2.92 3.16 -1.79
C PHE A 24 4.04 3.03 -2.83
N ARG A 25 3.85 3.70 -3.97
CA ARG A 25 4.76 3.60 -5.12
C ARG A 25 6.16 4.05 -4.73
N LYS A 26 7.12 3.13 -4.73
CA LYS A 26 8.55 3.43 -4.53
C LYS A 26 9.05 4.51 -5.52
N GLY A 27 8.47 4.58 -6.71
CA GLY A 27 8.76 5.61 -7.72
C GLY A 27 8.43 7.04 -7.29
N ALA A 28 7.47 7.27 -6.39
CA ALA A 28 7.13 8.61 -5.93
C ALA A 28 8.29 9.26 -5.16
N LYS A 29 9.03 8.47 -4.36
CA LYS A 29 10.24 8.95 -3.67
C LYS A 29 11.35 9.32 -4.66
N ALA A 30 11.55 8.49 -5.68
CA ALA A 30 12.56 8.75 -6.71
C ALA A 30 12.25 10.02 -7.50
N VAL A 31 11.00 10.20 -7.93
CA VAL A 31 10.55 11.43 -8.61
C VAL A 31 10.74 12.65 -7.71
N ALA A 32 10.32 12.58 -6.44
CA ALA A 32 10.49 13.70 -5.51
C ALA A 32 11.96 14.08 -5.31
N LEU A 33 12.86 13.10 -5.21
CA LEU A 33 14.30 13.32 -5.11
C LEU A 33 14.88 13.96 -6.38
N ILE A 34 14.52 13.46 -7.56
CA ILE A 34 14.97 14.02 -8.84
C ILE A 34 14.51 15.49 -8.95
N THR A 35 13.24 15.76 -8.66
CA THR A 35 12.71 17.13 -8.69
C THR A 35 13.40 18.03 -7.67
N ALA A 36 13.65 17.54 -6.44
CA ALA A 36 14.37 18.30 -5.43
C ALA A 36 15.79 18.67 -5.88
N SER A 37 16.52 17.73 -6.50
CA SER A 37 17.85 17.96 -7.04
C SER A 37 17.86 18.97 -8.18
N VAL A 38 16.88 18.90 -9.10
CA VAL A 38 16.75 19.88 -10.19
C VAL A 38 16.48 21.27 -9.64
N LEU A 39 15.56 21.42 -8.67
CA LEU A 39 15.27 22.70 -8.02
C LEU A 39 16.49 23.28 -7.29
N ALA A 40 17.30 22.43 -6.64
CA ALA A 40 18.53 22.86 -6.00
C ALA A 40 19.55 23.37 -7.02
N ALA A 41 19.71 22.70 -8.16
CA ALA A 41 20.59 23.15 -9.24
C ALA A 41 20.14 24.50 -9.82
N VAL A 42 18.83 24.68 -10.04
CA VAL A 42 18.25 25.95 -10.51
C VAL A 42 18.46 27.07 -9.48
N ALA A 43 18.35 26.78 -8.18
CA ALA A 43 18.63 27.75 -7.13
C ALA A 43 20.08 28.26 -7.19
N VAL A 44 21.06 27.37 -7.45
CA VAL A 44 22.47 27.77 -7.61
C VAL A 44 22.66 28.71 -8.79
N CYS A 45 21.94 28.51 -9.91
CA CYS A 45 21.98 29.43 -11.05
C CYS A 45 21.47 30.83 -10.68
N PHE A 46 20.31 30.93 -10.01
CA PHE A 46 19.79 32.22 -9.57
C PHE A 46 20.68 32.93 -8.54
N PHE A 47 21.35 32.16 -7.69
CA PHE A 47 22.35 32.71 -6.77
C PHE A 47 23.53 33.34 -7.52
N ALA A 48 24.00 32.69 -8.60
CA ALA A 48 25.09 33.23 -9.43
C ALA A 48 24.70 34.52 -10.16
N GLU A 49 23.43 34.66 -10.54
CA GLU A 49 22.86 35.87 -11.14
C GLU A 49 22.51 36.96 -10.11
N GLN A 50 22.72 36.72 -8.81
CA GLN A 50 22.35 37.60 -7.68
C GLN A 50 20.83 37.84 -7.54
N GLU A 51 20.02 36.99 -8.17
CA GLU A 51 18.57 37.02 -8.13
C GLU A 51 18.05 36.37 -6.83
N THR A 52 17.90 37.20 -5.78
CA THR A 52 17.67 36.72 -4.41
C THR A 52 16.30 36.07 -4.22
N VAL A 53 15.23 36.62 -4.79
CA VAL A 53 13.87 36.11 -4.63
C VAL A 53 13.70 34.70 -5.24
N PRO A 54 14.02 34.46 -6.53
CA PRO A 54 13.86 33.13 -7.11
C PRO A 54 14.82 32.10 -6.50
N PHE A 55 16.02 32.51 -6.07
CA PHE A 55 16.91 31.64 -5.29
C PHE A 55 16.23 31.08 -4.04
N ILE A 56 15.66 31.96 -3.20
CA ILE A 56 14.99 31.57 -1.95
C ILE A 56 13.80 30.65 -2.24
N VAL A 57 12.99 30.98 -3.26
CA VAL A 57 11.82 30.18 -3.64
C VAL A 57 12.24 28.76 -4.08
N CYS A 58 13.21 28.64 -4.99
CA CYS A 58 13.69 27.33 -5.47
C CYS A 58 14.31 26.49 -4.34
N LEU A 59 15.07 27.13 -3.44
CA LEU A 59 15.67 26.46 -2.29
C LEU A 59 14.62 25.91 -1.33
N VAL A 60 13.61 26.73 -0.96
CA VAL A 60 12.50 26.31 -0.10
C VAL A 60 11.71 25.16 -0.74
N LEU A 61 11.41 25.24 -2.03
CA LEU A 61 10.70 24.18 -2.74
C LEU A 61 11.50 22.88 -2.82
N SER A 62 12.82 22.97 -3.02
CA SER A 62 13.70 21.79 -3.00
C SER A 62 13.64 21.07 -1.65
N VAL A 63 13.82 21.82 -0.55
CA VAL A 63 13.73 21.27 0.81
C VAL A 63 12.33 20.69 1.08
N PHE A 64 11.27 21.38 0.67
CA PHE A 64 9.90 20.89 0.81
C PHE A 64 9.70 19.53 0.12
N MET A 65 10.24 19.33 -1.08
CA MET A 65 10.10 18.07 -1.83
C MET A 65 10.73 16.86 -1.11
N PHE A 66 11.79 17.06 -0.32
CA PHE A 66 12.35 15.99 0.52
C PHE A 66 11.36 15.49 1.57
N PHE A 67 10.63 16.40 2.22
CA PHE A 67 9.65 16.07 3.26
C PHE A 67 8.26 15.72 2.70
N TYR A 68 7.99 16.08 1.45
CA TYR A 68 6.70 15.86 0.81
C TYR A 68 6.30 14.38 0.76
N THR A 69 7.24 13.48 0.42
CA THR A 69 6.94 12.05 0.26
C THR A 69 6.44 11.37 1.56
N PRO A 70 7.16 11.46 2.71
CA PRO A 70 6.67 10.87 3.96
C PRO A 70 5.39 11.55 4.47
N LEU A 71 5.24 12.87 4.25
CA LEU A 71 4.04 13.61 4.61
C LEU A 71 2.83 13.13 3.79
N LEU A 72 3.00 12.95 2.48
CA LEU A 72 1.97 12.44 1.57
C LEU A 72 1.54 11.05 1.99
N ARG A 73 2.48 10.14 2.28
CA ARG A 73 2.20 8.76 2.73
C ARG A 73 1.33 8.74 3.98
N ASN A 74 1.72 9.50 5.02
CA ASN A 74 0.96 9.58 6.26
C ASN A 74 -0.42 10.22 6.07
N THR A 75 -0.50 11.23 5.20
CA THR A 75 -1.76 11.91 4.88
C THR A 75 -2.72 10.98 4.14
N LEU A 76 -2.22 10.22 3.15
CA LEU A 76 -3.01 9.24 2.41
C LEU A 76 -3.51 8.11 3.32
N ALA A 77 -2.67 7.60 4.22
CA ALA A 77 -3.09 6.59 5.19
C ALA A 77 -4.22 7.11 6.08
N LYS A 78 -4.07 8.31 6.66
CA LYS A 78 -5.10 8.92 7.52
C LYS A 78 -6.40 9.20 6.75
N ARG A 79 -6.31 9.79 5.56
CA ARG A 79 -7.48 10.12 4.73
C ARG A 79 -8.20 8.87 4.24
N GLY A 80 -7.45 7.88 3.76
CA GLY A 80 -8.01 6.60 3.30
C GLY A 80 -8.75 5.86 4.42
N TYR A 81 -8.14 5.77 5.60
CA TYR A 81 -8.80 5.15 6.76
C TYR A 81 -10.08 5.91 7.18
N LYS A 82 -10.04 7.25 7.23
CA LYS A 82 -11.23 8.07 7.52
C LYS A 82 -12.34 7.85 6.49
N GLN A 83 -11.99 7.81 5.21
CA GLN A 83 -12.95 7.56 4.13
C GLN A 83 -13.57 6.16 4.26
N GLN A 84 -12.76 5.14 4.58
CA GLN A 84 -13.24 3.78 4.83
C GLN A 84 -14.22 3.72 6.02
N LEU A 85 -13.93 4.42 7.12
CA LEU A 85 -14.85 4.53 8.25
C LEU A 85 -16.17 5.18 7.83
N LEU A 86 -16.13 6.28 7.07
CA LEU A 86 -17.34 6.99 6.62
C LEU A 86 -18.24 6.09 5.75
N VAL A 87 -17.64 5.38 4.79
CA VAL A 87 -18.38 4.45 3.92
C VAL A 87 -18.97 3.28 4.71
N ASN A 88 -18.33 2.89 5.83
CA ASN A 88 -18.77 1.80 6.68
C ASN A 88 -19.56 2.28 7.92
N GLY A 89 -20.29 3.41 7.81
CA GLY A 89 -21.17 3.90 8.86
C GLY A 89 -20.47 4.29 10.17
N GLY A 90 -19.21 4.72 10.08
CA GLY A 90 -18.37 5.10 11.22
C GLY A 90 -17.68 3.93 11.93
N LYS A 91 -17.85 2.69 11.45
CA LYS A 91 -17.27 1.49 12.07
C LYS A 91 -16.04 1.01 11.29
N PRO A 92 -15.05 0.41 11.98
CA PRO A 92 -13.94 -0.30 11.31
C PRO A 92 -14.48 -1.27 10.27
N ARG A 93 -13.89 -1.27 9.07
CA ARG A 93 -14.28 -2.23 8.03
C ARG A 93 -13.75 -3.60 8.44
N GLU A 94 -14.60 -4.60 8.32
CA GLU A 94 -14.23 -6.00 8.43
C GLU A 94 -14.23 -6.63 7.06
N VAL A 95 -13.22 -7.47 6.82
CA VAL A 95 -13.07 -8.22 5.57
C VAL A 95 -12.68 -9.65 5.90
N THR A 96 -13.38 -10.60 5.28
CA THR A 96 -13.03 -12.01 5.31
C THR A 96 -12.58 -12.41 3.92
N THR A 97 -11.35 -12.91 3.81
CA THR A 97 -10.78 -13.40 2.56
C THR A 97 -10.65 -14.92 2.62
N SER A 98 -11.30 -15.60 1.70
CA SER A 98 -11.18 -17.05 1.52
C SER A 98 -10.34 -17.36 0.29
N PHE A 99 -9.44 -18.33 0.45
CA PHE A 99 -8.53 -18.80 -0.58
C PHE A 99 -8.83 -20.28 -0.85
N SER A 100 -9.30 -20.55 -2.06
CA SER A 100 -9.51 -21.90 -2.59
C SER A 100 -9.05 -21.93 -4.05
N ASP A 101 -9.88 -22.38 -4.97
CA ASP A 101 -9.62 -22.31 -6.42
C ASP A 101 -9.53 -20.86 -6.91
N ARG A 102 -10.35 -19.99 -6.35
CA ARG A 102 -10.33 -18.54 -6.53
C ARG A 102 -10.24 -17.84 -5.20
N ILE A 103 -9.83 -16.58 -5.23
CA ILE A 103 -9.79 -15.72 -4.05
C ILE A 103 -11.16 -15.06 -3.92
N ARG A 104 -11.83 -15.26 -2.80
CA ARG A 104 -13.10 -14.60 -2.47
C ARG A 104 -12.88 -13.60 -1.36
N VAL A 105 -13.26 -12.36 -1.58
CA VAL A 105 -13.23 -11.30 -0.57
C VAL A 105 -14.66 -10.93 -0.23
N THR A 106 -15.04 -11.11 1.04
CA THR A 106 -16.35 -10.75 1.56
C THR A 106 -16.18 -9.57 2.52
N SER A 107 -16.84 -8.45 2.19
CA SER A 107 -16.82 -7.23 3.01
C SER A 107 -17.98 -7.24 4.01
N SER A 108 -17.88 -6.39 5.02
CA SER A 108 -18.85 -6.23 6.14
C SER A 108 -20.29 -5.95 5.69
N ASN A 109 -20.49 -5.40 4.50
CA ASN A 109 -21.80 -5.14 3.89
C ASN A 109 -22.31 -6.30 3.02
N SER A 110 -21.78 -7.51 3.20
CA SER A 110 -22.06 -8.70 2.38
C SER A 110 -21.69 -8.58 0.89
N GLY A 111 -20.94 -7.53 0.51
CA GLY A 111 -20.39 -7.41 -0.83
C GLY A 111 -19.28 -8.43 -1.05
N GLU A 112 -19.39 -9.20 -2.14
CA GLU A 112 -18.39 -10.20 -2.53
C GLU A 112 -17.59 -9.74 -3.75
N SER A 113 -16.31 -10.07 -3.78
CA SER A 113 -15.44 -9.88 -4.93
C SER A 113 -14.59 -11.12 -5.15
N PHE A 114 -14.38 -11.48 -6.42
CA PHE A 114 -13.66 -12.69 -6.81
C PHE A 114 -12.45 -12.32 -7.65
N PHE A 115 -11.31 -12.93 -7.34
CA PHE A 115 -10.06 -12.71 -8.05
C PHE A 115 -9.39 -14.04 -8.37
N ASP A 116 -8.76 -14.09 -9.54
CA ASP A 116 -7.94 -15.23 -9.96
C ASP A 116 -6.48 -15.00 -9.55
N TYR A 117 -5.79 -16.07 -9.15
CA TYR A 117 -4.37 -15.97 -8.78
C TYR A 117 -3.49 -15.47 -9.92
N THR A 118 -3.89 -15.74 -11.17
CA THR A 118 -3.19 -15.25 -12.38
C THR A 118 -3.24 -13.73 -12.53
N GLN A 119 -4.17 -13.05 -11.87
CA GLN A 119 -4.26 -11.60 -11.87
C GLN A 119 -3.25 -10.98 -10.88
N ILE A 120 -2.70 -11.74 -9.94
CA ILE A 120 -1.75 -11.21 -8.96
C ILE A 120 -0.45 -10.80 -9.68
N THR A 121 -0.07 -9.53 -9.50
CA THR A 121 1.11 -8.90 -10.12
C THR A 121 2.27 -8.72 -9.15
N GLN A 122 1.98 -8.61 -7.85
CA GLN A 122 2.98 -8.43 -6.81
C GLN A 122 2.44 -8.94 -5.47
N ILE A 123 3.34 -9.48 -4.64
CA ILE A 123 3.05 -9.86 -3.26
C ILE A 123 3.94 -9.03 -2.34
N ASN A 124 3.34 -8.30 -1.42
CA ASN A 124 4.07 -7.58 -0.38
C ASN A 124 3.79 -8.22 0.97
N GLU A 125 4.85 -8.57 1.67
CA GLU A 125 4.78 -9.01 3.05
C GLU A 125 5.26 -7.91 3.98
N THR A 126 4.48 -7.64 5.02
CA THR A 126 4.82 -6.70 6.08
C THR A 126 4.81 -7.44 7.42
N LYS A 127 4.97 -6.71 8.53
CA LYS A 127 4.96 -7.30 9.88
C LYS A 127 3.67 -8.08 10.15
N ASN A 128 2.52 -7.51 9.83
CA ASN A 128 1.21 -8.06 10.18
C ASN A 128 0.37 -8.51 8.96
N LEU A 129 0.76 -8.13 7.74
CA LEU A 129 -0.06 -8.33 6.54
C LEU A 129 0.69 -9.10 5.44
N ILE A 130 -0.08 -9.86 4.67
CA ILE A 130 0.30 -10.34 3.34
C ILE A 130 -0.66 -9.68 2.33
N ILE A 131 -0.11 -8.93 1.39
CA ILE A 131 -0.84 -8.06 0.46
C ILE A 131 -0.62 -8.56 -0.97
N LEU A 132 -1.67 -9.07 -1.60
CA LEU A 132 -1.69 -9.56 -2.97
C LEU A 132 -2.22 -8.46 -3.90
N VAL A 133 -1.36 -7.88 -4.73
CA VAL A 133 -1.73 -6.79 -5.65
C VAL A 133 -2.28 -7.39 -6.95
N VAL A 134 -3.58 -7.19 -7.22
CA VAL A 134 -4.30 -7.85 -8.32
C VAL A 134 -4.29 -7.03 -9.62
N GLN A 135 -4.17 -5.70 -9.56
CA GLN A 135 -3.95 -4.83 -10.73
C GLN A 135 -3.89 -3.36 -10.26
N GLN A 136 -2.74 -2.69 -10.38
CA GLN A 136 -2.37 -1.27 -10.16
C GLN A 136 -3.05 -0.39 -9.06
N SER A 137 -4.10 -0.87 -8.40
CA SER A 137 -5.01 -0.14 -7.51
C SER A 137 -5.83 -1.08 -6.61
N ILE A 138 -6.04 -2.35 -6.99
CA ILE A 138 -6.75 -3.34 -6.18
C ILE A 138 -5.73 -4.27 -5.51
N ALA A 139 -5.87 -4.44 -4.19
CA ALA A 139 -5.10 -5.39 -3.41
C ALA A 139 -6.04 -6.21 -2.52
N VAL A 140 -5.77 -7.51 -2.47
CA VAL A 140 -6.35 -8.43 -1.49
C VAL A 140 -5.39 -8.52 -0.31
N VAL A 141 -5.92 -8.49 0.91
CA VAL A 141 -5.13 -8.46 2.13
C VAL A 141 -5.52 -9.64 3.00
N ALA A 142 -4.52 -10.33 3.52
CA ALA A 142 -4.64 -11.32 4.58
C ALA A 142 -3.87 -10.83 5.82
N ALA A 143 -4.53 -10.85 6.97
CA ALA A 143 -3.88 -10.61 8.25
C ALA A 143 -3.20 -11.90 8.72
N LYS A 144 -1.93 -11.81 9.12
CA LYS A 144 -1.13 -12.97 9.54
C LYS A 144 -1.64 -13.61 10.83
N ASP A 145 -2.14 -12.79 11.74
CA ASP A 145 -2.80 -13.21 12.98
C ASP A 145 -4.31 -13.48 12.79
N GLY A 146 -4.84 -13.22 11.60
CA GLY A 146 -6.27 -13.33 11.29
C GLY A 146 -6.69 -14.65 10.63
N PHE A 147 -5.80 -15.64 10.49
CA PHE A 147 -6.16 -16.91 9.87
C PHE A 147 -7.06 -17.74 10.79
N THR A 148 -8.29 -17.98 10.36
CA THR A 148 -9.25 -18.88 11.03
C THR A 148 -9.18 -20.30 10.46
N LEU A 149 -8.63 -20.47 9.27
CA LEU A 149 -8.37 -21.76 8.63
C LEU A 149 -7.01 -21.71 7.92
N GLY A 150 -6.15 -22.68 8.23
CA GLY A 150 -4.73 -22.69 7.82
C GLY A 150 -3.85 -21.79 8.69
N THR A 151 -2.55 -21.73 8.37
CA THR A 151 -1.57 -20.87 9.07
C THR A 151 -0.90 -19.91 8.09
N THR A 152 -0.23 -18.89 8.61
CA THR A 152 0.53 -17.94 7.78
C THR A 152 1.61 -18.65 6.95
N GLU A 153 2.33 -19.61 7.54
CA GLU A 153 3.43 -20.33 6.89
C GLU A 153 2.91 -21.20 5.74
N THR A 154 1.84 -21.94 6.01
CA THR A 154 1.20 -22.82 5.01
C THR A 154 0.52 -22.00 3.90
N PHE A 155 -0.02 -20.83 4.24
CA PHE A 155 -0.55 -19.89 3.26
C PHE A 155 0.55 -19.29 2.37
N GLN A 156 1.69 -18.90 2.93
CA GLN A 156 2.84 -18.40 2.14
C GLN A 156 3.29 -19.45 1.11
N GLN A 157 3.38 -20.72 1.51
CA GLN A 157 3.70 -21.81 0.60
C GLN A 157 2.67 -21.92 -0.54
N LEU A 158 1.37 -21.85 -0.22
CA LEU A 158 0.30 -21.87 -1.22
C LEU A 158 0.46 -20.72 -2.23
N ILE A 159 0.64 -19.49 -1.75
CA ILE A 159 0.71 -18.32 -2.63
C ILE A 159 1.96 -18.39 -3.53
N CYS A 160 3.10 -18.84 -2.99
CA CYS A 160 4.31 -19.08 -3.79
C CYS A 160 4.09 -20.14 -4.89
N GLN A 161 3.33 -21.20 -4.60
CA GLN A 161 2.99 -22.23 -5.60
C GLN A 161 1.99 -21.75 -6.64
N LYS A 162 0.95 -21.02 -6.23
CA LYS A 162 -0.10 -20.49 -7.12
C LYS A 162 0.38 -19.30 -7.95
N CYS A 163 1.41 -18.58 -7.50
CA CYS A 163 1.92 -17.35 -8.11
C CYS A 163 3.44 -17.40 -8.39
N PRO A 164 3.96 -18.41 -9.11
CA PRO A 164 5.40 -18.70 -9.17
C PRO A 164 6.24 -17.62 -9.88
N ARG A 165 5.62 -16.78 -10.71
CA ARG A 165 6.29 -15.71 -11.48
C ARG A 165 6.11 -14.32 -10.86
N VAL A 166 5.41 -14.24 -9.73
CA VAL A 166 5.07 -12.96 -9.10
C VAL A 166 6.21 -12.50 -8.20
N LYS A 167 6.52 -11.21 -8.25
CA LYS A 167 7.54 -10.61 -7.39
C LYS A 167 7.07 -10.59 -5.94
N TYR A 168 7.84 -11.25 -5.07
CA TYR A 168 7.65 -11.23 -3.63
C TYR A 168 8.56 -10.16 -2.98
N ILE A 169 7.99 -9.26 -2.19
CA ILE A 169 8.72 -8.16 -1.55
C ILE A 169 8.47 -8.19 -0.04
N TYR A 170 9.54 -8.27 0.74
CA TYR A 170 9.52 -8.12 2.19
C TYR A 170 9.77 -6.66 2.57
N HIS A 171 8.95 -6.11 3.47
CA HIS A 171 9.00 -4.73 3.95
C HIS A 171 9.41 -4.63 5.42
#